data_AF-A0A849RRG2-F1
#
_entry.id   AF-A0A849RRG2-F1
#
_cell.length_a   1.000
_cell.length_b   1.000
_cell.length_c   1.000
_cell.angle_alpha   90.00
_cell.angle_beta   90.00
_cell.angle_gamma   90.00
#
_symmetry.space_group_name_H-M   'P 1'
#
loop_
_entity.id
_entity.type
_entity.pdbx_description
1 polymer ?
#
loop_
_entity_poly.entity_id
_entity_poly.type
_entity_poly.pdbx_seq_one_letter_code
_entity_poly.pdbx_strand_id
1 'polypeptide(L)'
;MMPKPLSRSTRTAISQLFARLDYKTLAPVYCYEGGDEFWQAKRGPCERLGNRIARALYDRLDPHGRSLYVGAGVAELPPLIMEALDLQREVEPYNLRRTEVTAINRASRSLPVRFHRLDAAKATGRFDHLWMVSVLNDPERFPHLAPLSYGTADPVTFDPRQFEQQRRIVRSIVDRVMPKLSLPGLVTTSTEEVVWIADWCHRKNIPYLVEREQFPTALVGDPVCFMKIGAVAARTRKPQRARS
;
A
#
# COMPACT_ATOMS: atom_id res chain seq x y z
N MET A 1 16.07 8.91 -14.31
CA MET A 1 16.37 7.52 -14.74
C MET A 1 15.04 6.91 -15.12
N MET A 2 14.90 6.33 -16.32
CA MET A 2 13.63 5.67 -16.68
C MET A 2 13.49 4.40 -15.84
N PRO A 3 12.31 4.11 -15.29
CA PRO A 3 12.14 2.95 -14.43
C PRO A 3 12.44 1.67 -15.20
N LYS A 4 13.15 0.73 -14.57
CA LYS A 4 13.43 -0.56 -15.20
C LYS A 4 12.12 -1.26 -15.53
N PRO A 5 11.98 -1.82 -16.75
CA PRO A 5 10.78 -2.55 -17.11
C PRO A 5 10.72 -3.85 -16.31
N LEU A 6 9.52 -4.19 -15.83
CA LEU A 6 9.26 -5.50 -15.21
C LEU A 6 9.60 -6.61 -16.19
N SER A 7 10.10 -7.73 -15.67
CA SER A 7 10.44 -8.88 -16.49
C SER A 7 9.22 -9.39 -17.27
N ARG A 8 9.47 -10.08 -18.38
CA ARG A 8 8.39 -10.66 -19.19
C ARG A 8 7.60 -11.72 -18.40
N SER A 9 8.29 -12.50 -17.57
CA SER A 9 7.68 -13.50 -16.69
C SER A 9 6.75 -12.84 -15.67
N THR A 10 7.19 -11.77 -15.01
CA THR A 10 6.39 -11.02 -14.04
C THR A 10 5.15 -10.41 -14.66
N ARG A 11 5.30 -9.73 -15.81
CA ARG A 11 4.12 -9.19 -16.53
C ARG A 11 3.13 -10.27 -16.92
N THR A 12 3.62 -11.39 -17.46
CA THR A 12 2.78 -12.54 -17.82
C THR A 12 2.07 -13.11 -16.59
N ALA A 13 2.77 -13.26 -15.47
CA ALA A 13 2.20 -13.76 -14.22
C ALA A 13 1.09 -12.85 -13.68
N ILE A 14 1.30 -11.53 -13.72
CA ILE A 14 0.29 -10.54 -13.33
C ILE A 14 -0.95 -10.66 -14.23
N SER A 15 -0.79 -10.60 -15.57
CA SER A 15 -1.93 -10.68 -16.49
C SER A 15 -2.71 -12.00 -16.34
N GLN A 16 -1.99 -13.12 -16.17
CA GLN A 16 -2.63 -14.42 -15.94
C GLN A 16 -3.35 -14.48 -14.59
N LEU A 17 -2.81 -13.87 -13.54
CA LEU A 17 -3.46 -13.80 -12.24
C LEU A 17 -4.78 -13.03 -12.35
N PHE A 18 -4.76 -11.83 -12.95
CA PHE A 18 -5.98 -11.06 -13.19
C PHE A 18 -6.99 -11.83 -14.06
N ALA A 19 -6.55 -12.60 -15.05
CA ALA A 19 -7.47 -13.43 -15.85
C ALA A 19 -8.14 -14.56 -15.04
N ARG A 20 -7.52 -15.02 -13.96
CA ARG A 20 -7.99 -16.16 -13.14
C ARG A 20 -8.75 -15.77 -11.88
N LEU A 21 -8.77 -14.49 -11.50
CA LEU A 21 -9.48 -14.05 -10.31
C LEU A 21 -10.98 -14.31 -10.44
N ASP A 22 -11.58 -14.81 -9.35
CA ASP A 22 -13.02 -15.00 -9.26
C ASP A 22 -13.71 -13.68 -8.91
N TYR A 23 -13.94 -12.87 -9.94
CA TYR A 23 -14.55 -11.54 -9.79
C TYR A 23 -15.97 -11.57 -9.27
N LYS A 24 -16.71 -12.66 -9.50
CA LYS A 24 -18.05 -12.82 -8.96
C LYS A 24 -18.00 -12.95 -7.43
N THR A 25 -17.03 -13.72 -6.92
CA THR A 25 -16.79 -13.83 -5.48
C THR A 25 -16.20 -12.53 -4.89
N LEU A 26 -15.38 -11.80 -5.65
CA LEU A 26 -14.77 -10.54 -5.19
C LEU A 26 -15.71 -9.33 -5.25
N ALA A 27 -16.73 -9.37 -6.10
CA ALA A 27 -17.67 -8.27 -6.33
C ALA A 27 -18.23 -7.66 -5.02
N PRO A 28 -18.86 -8.44 -4.12
CA PRO A 28 -19.44 -7.92 -2.88
C PRO A 28 -18.40 -7.40 -1.88
N VAL A 29 -17.11 -7.71 -2.07
CA VAL A 29 -16.04 -7.21 -1.21
C VAL A 29 -15.66 -5.77 -1.56
N TYR A 30 -15.79 -5.40 -2.83
CA TYR A 30 -15.29 -4.13 -3.35
C TYR A 30 -16.39 -3.16 -3.77
N CYS A 31 -17.58 -3.67 -4.04
CA CYS A 31 -18.70 -2.85 -4.44
C CYS A 31 -20.00 -3.45 -3.89
N TYR A 32 -20.76 -2.64 -3.16
CA TYR A 32 -22.09 -3.02 -2.69
C TYR A 32 -23.14 -2.98 -3.81
N GLU A 33 -22.88 -2.24 -4.89
CA GLU A 33 -23.80 -2.00 -6.00
C GLU A 33 -23.14 -2.36 -7.35
N GLY A 34 -23.54 -3.47 -7.99
CA GLY A 34 -23.13 -3.74 -9.38
C GLY A 34 -21.72 -4.31 -9.59
N GLY A 35 -21.33 -5.33 -8.80
CA GLY A 35 -19.96 -5.84 -8.79
C GLY A 35 -19.38 -6.36 -10.12
N ASP A 36 -20.21 -6.83 -11.07
CA ASP A 36 -19.72 -7.23 -12.41
C ASP A 36 -19.32 -6.01 -13.25
N GLU A 37 -20.14 -4.97 -13.28
CA GLU A 37 -19.84 -3.70 -13.96
C GLU A 37 -18.61 -3.02 -13.33
N PHE A 38 -18.55 -3.03 -11.99
CA PHE A 38 -17.39 -2.54 -11.24
C PHE A 38 -16.12 -3.21 -11.75
N TRP A 39 -16.08 -4.55 -11.78
CA TRP A 39 -14.88 -5.25 -12.20
C TRP A 39 -14.60 -5.14 -13.71
N GLN A 40 -15.61 -5.05 -14.56
CA GLN A 40 -15.40 -4.75 -15.99
C GLN A 40 -14.66 -3.41 -16.18
N ALA A 41 -15.04 -2.38 -15.42
CA ALA A 41 -14.38 -1.08 -15.48
C ALA A 41 -13.00 -1.08 -14.80
N LYS A 42 -12.82 -1.83 -13.71
CA LYS A 42 -11.65 -1.69 -12.82
C LYS A 42 -10.51 -2.67 -13.07
N ARG A 43 -10.76 -3.84 -13.68
CA ARG A 43 -9.72 -4.88 -13.93
C ARG A 43 -8.50 -4.34 -14.68
N GLY A 44 -8.72 -3.83 -15.89
CA GLY A 44 -7.64 -3.32 -16.75
C GLY A 44 -6.89 -2.15 -16.11
N PRO A 45 -7.58 -1.16 -15.51
CA PRO A 45 -6.93 -0.12 -14.72
C PRO A 45 -6.12 -0.64 -13.53
N CYS A 46 -6.61 -1.61 -12.75
CA CYS A 46 -5.88 -2.20 -11.62
C CYS A 46 -4.56 -2.81 -12.08
N GLU A 47 -4.61 -3.61 -13.14
CA GLU A 47 -3.40 -4.19 -13.73
C GLU A 47 -2.45 -3.09 -14.22
N ARG A 48 -2.92 -2.15 -15.04
CA ARG A 48 -2.08 -1.12 -15.68
C ARG A 48 -1.44 -0.17 -14.65
N LEU A 49 -2.23 0.32 -13.71
CA LEU A 49 -1.77 1.28 -12.70
C LEU A 49 -0.93 0.59 -11.62
N GLY A 50 -1.32 -0.61 -11.19
CA GLY A 50 -0.48 -1.41 -10.30
C GLY A 50 0.88 -1.74 -10.94
N ASN A 51 0.93 -2.04 -12.24
CA ASN A 51 2.21 -2.20 -12.95
C ASN A 51 3.07 -0.92 -12.97
N ARG A 52 2.46 0.27 -12.95
CA ARG A 52 3.20 1.54 -12.81
C ARG A 52 3.81 1.68 -11.42
N ILE A 53 3.03 1.37 -10.38
CA ILE A 53 3.50 1.39 -9.00
C ILE A 53 4.62 0.35 -8.81
N ALA A 54 4.44 -0.86 -9.32
CA ALA A 54 5.45 -1.92 -9.28
C ALA A 54 6.78 -1.48 -9.90
N ARG A 55 6.76 -0.81 -11.06
CA ARG A 55 7.99 -0.27 -11.67
C ARG A 55 8.65 0.82 -10.81
N ALA A 56 7.86 1.71 -10.23
CA ALA A 56 8.40 2.73 -9.36
C ALA A 56 9.01 2.14 -8.07
N LEU A 57 8.36 1.12 -7.52
CA LEU A 57 8.82 0.41 -6.33
C LEU A 57 10.08 -0.43 -6.61
N TYR A 58 10.19 -1.02 -7.80
CA TYR A 58 11.35 -1.83 -8.20
C TYR A 58 12.69 -1.10 -8.00
N ASP A 59 12.76 0.18 -8.36
CA ASP A 59 14.00 0.97 -8.22
C ASP A 59 14.26 1.45 -6.78
N ARG A 60 13.34 1.18 -5.85
CA ARG A 60 13.40 1.66 -4.45
C ARG A 60 13.64 0.54 -3.44
N LEU A 61 13.55 -0.72 -3.89
CA LEU A 61 13.71 -1.89 -3.05
C LEU A 61 14.95 -2.67 -3.45
N ASP A 62 15.69 -3.11 -2.44
CA ASP A 62 16.78 -4.06 -2.64
C ASP A 62 16.20 -5.46 -2.89
N PRO A 63 16.84 -6.27 -3.76
CA PRO A 63 16.54 -7.69 -3.88
C PRO A 63 16.70 -8.43 -2.55
N HIS A 64 15.98 -9.55 -2.39
CA HIS A 64 16.07 -10.45 -1.24
C HIS A 64 15.72 -9.86 0.14
N GLY A 65 15.16 -8.65 0.20
CA GLY A 65 14.60 -8.09 1.44
C GLY A 65 13.23 -8.65 1.80
N ARG A 66 12.62 -8.08 2.83
CA ARG A 66 11.32 -8.51 3.38
C ARG A 66 10.30 -7.38 3.35
N SER A 67 9.09 -7.67 2.85
CA SER A 67 7.99 -6.72 2.77
C SER A 67 6.76 -7.19 3.55
N LEU A 68 6.22 -6.31 4.38
CA LEU A 68 4.93 -6.52 5.04
C LEU A 68 3.87 -5.64 4.40
N TYR A 69 2.84 -6.28 3.85
CA TYR A 69 1.70 -5.61 3.25
C TYR A 69 0.49 -5.66 4.18
N VAL A 70 0.03 -4.50 4.62
CA VAL A 70 -1.10 -4.31 5.52
C VAL A 70 -2.34 -4.04 4.68
N GLY A 71 -3.37 -4.88 4.83
CA GLY A 71 -4.64 -4.70 4.13
C GLY A 71 -4.57 -4.96 2.62
N ALA A 72 -3.58 -5.69 2.12
CA ALA A 72 -3.41 -5.92 0.69
C ALA A 72 -4.61 -6.64 0.07
N GLY A 73 -5.00 -6.19 -1.12
CA GLY A 73 -6.04 -6.78 -1.95
C GLY A 73 -5.61 -6.95 -3.40
N VAL A 74 -6.57 -6.80 -4.31
CA VAL A 74 -6.39 -6.98 -5.75
C VAL A 74 -5.51 -5.89 -6.37
N ALA A 75 -5.60 -4.65 -5.87
CA ALA A 75 -4.80 -3.54 -6.38
C ALA A 75 -3.29 -3.72 -6.11
N GLU A 76 -2.95 -4.44 -5.05
CA GLU A 76 -1.58 -4.71 -4.62
C GLU A 76 -0.94 -5.89 -5.35
N LEU A 77 -1.69 -6.63 -6.17
CA LEU A 77 -1.16 -7.81 -6.86
C LEU A 77 0.07 -7.49 -7.74
N PRO A 78 0.06 -6.45 -8.60
CA PRO A 78 1.24 -6.17 -9.42
C PRO A 78 2.53 -5.91 -8.64
N PRO A 79 2.58 -5.02 -7.61
CA PRO A 79 3.81 -4.84 -6.83
C PRO A 79 4.20 -6.08 -6.02
N LEU A 80 3.24 -6.82 -5.42
CA LEU A 80 3.52 -8.08 -4.72
C LEU A 80 4.22 -9.11 -5.62
N ILE A 81 3.69 -9.33 -6.83
CA ILE A 81 4.24 -10.30 -7.77
C ILE A 81 5.60 -9.85 -8.30
N MET A 82 5.78 -8.54 -8.57
CA MET A 82 7.07 -7.99 -8.94
C MET A 82 8.12 -8.22 -7.86
N GLU A 83 7.81 -7.92 -6.60
CA GLU A 83 8.75 -8.10 -5.50
C GLU A 83 9.17 -9.56 -5.33
N ALA A 84 8.20 -10.48 -5.41
CA ALA A 84 8.45 -11.89 -5.22
C ALA A 84 9.22 -12.53 -6.39
N LEU A 85 8.95 -12.13 -7.63
CA LEU A 85 9.57 -12.75 -8.81
C LEU A 85 10.83 -12.03 -9.30
N ASP A 86 10.77 -10.71 -9.46
CA ASP A 86 11.88 -9.94 -10.03
C ASP A 86 12.93 -9.57 -8.97
N LEU A 87 12.51 -9.31 -7.73
CA LEU A 87 13.42 -8.97 -6.63
C LEU A 87 13.68 -10.15 -5.68
N GLN A 88 13.00 -11.29 -5.86
CA GLN A 88 13.15 -12.48 -5.01
C GLN A 88 13.01 -12.17 -3.50
N ARG A 89 12.12 -11.22 -3.18
CA ARG A 89 11.86 -10.77 -1.81
C ARG A 89 10.90 -11.73 -1.11
N GLU A 90 11.01 -11.80 0.21
CA GLU A 90 9.98 -12.43 1.04
C GLU A 90 8.84 -11.43 1.25
N VAL A 91 7.66 -11.76 0.73
CA VAL A 91 6.52 -10.85 0.73
C VAL A 91 5.39 -11.44 1.56
N GLU A 92 5.00 -10.76 2.63
CA GLU A 92 3.92 -11.18 3.52
C GLU A 92 2.70 -10.24 3.42
N PRO A 93 1.71 -10.56 2.55
CA PRO A 93 0.45 -9.82 2.51
C PRO A 93 -0.57 -10.32 3.52
N TYR A 94 -1.07 -9.39 4.33
CA TYR A 94 -2.10 -9.62 5.34
C TYR A 94 -3.38 -8.87 5.01
N ASN A 95 -4.52 -9.54 5.15
CA ASN A 95 -5.83 -8.94 4.98
C ASN A 95 -6.86 -9.66 5.89
N LEU A 96 -7.76 -8.91 6.51
CA LEU A 96 -8.79 -9.45 7.41
C LEU A 96 -9.92 -10.16 6.67
N ARG A 97 -10.17 -9.81 5.39
CA ARG A 97 -11.32 -10.23 4.60
C ARG A 97 -11.15 -11.66 4.09
N ARG A 98 -11.83 -12.63 4.73
CA ARG A 98 -11.72 -14.08 4.41
C ARG A 98 -11.98 -14.39 2.95
N THR A 99 -13.08 -13.86 2.42
CA THR A 99 -13.57 -14.14 1.06
C THR A 99 -12.52 -13.73 0.04
N GLU A 100 -11.97 -12.53 0.21
CA GLU A 100 -10.94 -11.97 -0.66
C GLU A 100 -9.64 -12.78 -0.62
N VAL A 101 -9.10 -13.02 0.59
CA VAL A 101 -7.87 -13.81 0.77
C VAL A 101 -8.02 -15.20 0.16
N THR A 102 -9.19 -15.82 0.29
CA THR A 102 -9.46 -17.15 -0.29
C THR A 102 -9.48 -17.11 -1.81
N ALA A 103 -10.14 -16.11 -2.40
CA ALA A 103 -10.22 -15.95 -3.85
C ALA A 103 -8.84 -15.66 -4.46
N ILE A 104 -8.08 -14.74 -3.88
CA ILE A 104 -6.72 -14.40 -4.34
C ILE A 104 -5.79 -15.60 -4.21
N ASN A 105 -5.72 -16.25 -3.05
CA ASN A 105 -4.86 -17.42 -2.85
C ASN A 105 -5.20 -18.58 -3.78
N ARG A 106 -6.49 -18.73 -4.18
CA ARG A 106 -6.89 -19.74 -5.17
C ARG A 106 -6.32 -19.40 -6.55
N ALA A 107 -6.38 -18.13 -6.95
CA ALA A 107 -5.87 -17.68 -8.24
C ALA A 107 -4.33 -17.63 -8.31
N SER A 108 -3.67 -17.41 -7.17
CA SER A 108 -2.20 -17.28 -7.06
C SER A 108 -1.47 -18.57 -6.68
N ARG A 109 -2.12 -19.75 -6.67
CA ARG A 109 -1.52 -21.02 -6.21
C ARG A 109 -0.18 -21.38 -6.84
N SER A 110 0.07 -20.96 -8.08
CA SER A 110 1.32 -21.23 -8.81
C SER A 110 2.39 -20.13 -8.62
N LEU A 111 2.14 -19.14 -7.78
CA LEU A 111 3.02 -17.99 -7.56
C LEU A 111 3.59 -18.03 -6.13
N PRO A 112 4.80 -17.48 -5.90
CA PRO A 112 5.45 -17.49 -4.59
C PRO A 112 4.90 -16.41 -3.65
N VAL A 113 3.58 -16.16 -3.68
CA VAL A 113 2.91 -15.19 -2.81
C VAL A 113 1.66 -15.83 -2.21
N ARG A 114 1.57 -15.77 -0.88
CA ARG A 114 0.44 -16.29 -0.11
C ARG A 114 -0.09 -15.22 0.82
N PHE A 115 -1.38 -14.93 0.69
CA PHE A 115 -2.10 -14.00 1.56
C PHE A 115 -2.48 -14.66 2.88
N HIS A 116 -2.28 -13.91 3.97
CA HIS A 116 -2.60 -14.30 5.33
C HIS A 116 -3.91 -13.65 5.77
N ARG A 117 -4.89 -14.48 6.15
CA ARG A 117 -6.16 -14.01 6.71
C ARG A 117 -6.01 -13.65 8.19
N LEU A 118 -5.21 -12.64 8.48
CA LEU A 118 -4.84 -12.21 9.84
C LEU A 118 -4.62 -10.70 9.86
N ASP A 119 -4.66 -10.12 11.07
CA ASP A 119 -4.17 -8.75 11.29
C ASP A 119 -2.65 -8.72 11.05
N ALA A 120 -2.16 -7.78 10.24
CA ALA A 120 -0.73 -7.59 9.96
C ALA A 120 0.10 -7.34 11.22
N ALA A 121 -0.51 -6.89 12.32
CA ALA A 121 0.15 -6.81 13.63
C ALA A 121 0.69 -8.17 14.13
N LYS A 122 0.12 -9.29 13.64
CA LYS A 122 0.58 -10.66 13.94
C LYS A 122 1.81 -11.08 13.15
N ALA A 123 2.22 -10.34 12.13
CA ALA A 123 3.45 -10.61 11.39
C ALA A 123 4.66 -10.58 12.33
N THR A 124 5.57 -11.53 12.16
CA THR A 124 6.75 -11.70 13.01
C THR A 124 8.00 -11.20 12.31
N GLY A 125 8.97 -10.72 13.10
CA GLY A 125 10.25 -10.24 12.58
C GLY A 125 10.25 -8.78 12.16
N ARG A 126 11.21 -8.45 11.29
CA ARG A 126 11.47 -7.11 10.77
C ARG A 126 11.37 -7.09 9.25
N PHE A 127 11.00 -5.94 8.71
CA PHE A 127 10.73 -5.73 7.29
C PHE A 127 11.42 -4.44 6.85
N ASP A 128 12.18 -4.45 5.76
CA ASP A 128 12.78 -3.23 5.20
C ASP A 128 11.78 -2.43 4.33
N HIS A 129 10.63 -3.01 4.04
CA HIS A 129 9.50 -2.34 3.37
C HIS A 129 8.16 -2.63 4.07
N LEU A 130 7.39 -1.58 4.33
CA LEU A 130 6.00 -1.66 4.75
C LEU A 130 5.08 -1.07 3.68
N TRP A 131 4.01 -1.77 3.35
CA TRP A 131 2.93 -1.25 2.52
C TRP A 131 1.66 -1.08 3.33
N MET A 132 1.08 0.12 3.29
CA MET A 132 -0.18 0.45 3.97
C MET A 132 -0.89 1.52 3.14
N VAL A 133 -1.74 1.09 2.21
CA VAL A 133 -2.46 1.94 1.26
C VAL A 133 -3.96 1.73 1.45
N SER A 134 -4.70 2.81 1.64
CA SER A 134 -6.17 2.82 1.81
C SER A 134 -6.65 1.95 2.99
N VAL A 135 -5.87 1.87 4.06
CA VAL A 135 -6.16 1.07 5.27
C VAL A 135 -6.67 1.93 6.42
N LEU A 136 -6.02 3.07 6.65
CA LEU A 136 -6.25 4.00 7.76
C LEU A 136 -7.32 5.03 7.44
N ASN A 137 -7.68 5.18 6.17
CA ASN A 137 -8.72 6.06 5.64
C ASN A 137 -9.83 5.29 4.90
N ASP A 138 -9.99 3.98 5.15
CA ASP A 138 -11.12 3.19 4.64
C ASP A 138 -12.45 3.83 5.08
N PRO A 139 -13.27 4.37 4.17
CA PRO A 139 -14.48 5.10 4.52
C PRO A 139 -15.57 4.22 5.13
N GLU A 140 -15.58 2.91 4.83
CA GLU A 140 -16.53 1.97 5.44
C GLU A 140 -16.18 1.75 6.91
N ARG A 141 -14.88 1.68 7.21
CA ARG A 141 -14.37 1.46 8.57
C ARG A 141 -14.30 2.73 9.39
N PHE A 142 -14.02 3.86 8.75
CA PHE A 142 -13.73 5.13 9.39
C PHE A 142 -14.56 6.28 8.79
N PRO A 143 -15.90 6.25 8.89
CA PRO A 143 -16.78 7.21 8.22
C PRO A 143 -16.65 8.66 8.69
N HIS A 144 -15.99 8.95 9.82
CA HIS A 144 -15.77 10.31 10.29
C HIS A 144 -14.32 10.79 10.09
N LEU A 145 -13.36 9.86 10.00
CA LEU A 145 -11.96 10.17 9.75
C LEU A 145 -11.68 10.26 8.25
N ALA A 146 -12.19 9.34 7.44
CA ALA A 146 -11.91 9.31 6.00
C ALA A 146 -12.34 10.62 5.30
N PRO A 147 -13.55 11.18 5.51
CA PRO A 147 -13.93 12.44 4.88
C PRO A 147 -13.02 13.61 5.26
N LEU A 148 -12.47 13.63 6.48
CA LEU A 148 -11.49 14.65 6.86
C LEU A 148 -10.19 14.51 6.08
N SER A 149 -9.69 13.28 5.92
CA SER A 149 -8.50 13.00 5.12
C SER A 149 -8.66 13.40 3.66
N TYR A 150 -9.87 13.27 3.11
CA TYR A 150 -10.20 13.66 1.74
C TYR A 150 -10.65 15.14 1.60
N GLY A 151 -10.80 15.89 2.70
CA GLY A 151 -11.29 17.27 2.67
C GLY A 151 -12.78 17.40 2.32
N THR A 152 -13.57 16.35 2.53
CA THR A 152 -15.00 16.25 2.18
C THR A 152 -15.91 16.11 3.40
N ALA A 153 -15.38 16.34 4.62
CA ALA A 153 -16.15 16.26 5.84
C ALA A 153 -17.28 17.32 5.87
N ASP A 154 -18.51 16.86 6.11
CA ASP A 154 -19.66 17.72 6.31
C ASP A 154 -19.74 18.18 7.78
N PRO A 155 -19.67 19.49 8.06
CA PRO A 155 -19.67 20.01 9.43
C PRO A 155 -20.97 19.73 10.19
N VAL A 156 -22.08 19.40 9.50
CA VAL A 156 -23.38 19.11 10.13
C VAL A 156 -23.46 17.66 10.61
N THR A 157 -22.91 16.72 9.84
CA THR A 157 -22.96 15.28 10.15
C THR A 157 -21.68 14.75 10.81
N PHE A 158 -20.64 15.58 10.89
CA PHE A 158 -19.40 15.23 11.57
C PHE A 158 -19.61 15.06 13.08
N ASP A 159 -19.25 13.89 13.62
CA ASP A 159 -19.27 13.58 15.04
C ASP A 159 -17.83 13.58 15.61
N PRO A 160 -17.44 14.60 16.42
CA PRO A 160 -16.10 14.67 17.00
C PRO A 160 -15.76 13.51 17.94
N ARG A 161 -16.74 12.91 18.61
CA ARG A 161 -16.52 11.79 19.54
C ARG A 161 -16.21 10.52 18.78
N GLN A 162 -16.98 10.24 17.74
CA GLN A 162 -16.72 9.11 16.82
C GLN A 162 -15.37 9.28 16.11
N PHE A 163 -15.06 10.48 15.64
CA PHE A 163 -13.77 10.80 15.04
C PHE A 163 -12.60 10.47 16.00
N GLU A 164 -12.68 10.93 17.24
CA GLU A 164 -11.61 10.67 18.22
C GLU A 164 -11.47 9.17 18.53
N GLN A 165 -12.55 8.40 18.53
CA GLN A 165 -12.49 6.94 18.64
C GLN A 165 -11.78 6.32 17.42
N GLN A 166 -12.15 6.71 16.20
CA GLN A 166 -11.52 6.22 14.96
C GLN A 166 -10.04 6.57 14.90
N ARG A 167 -9.68 7.80 15.31
CA ARG A 167 -8.30 8.26 15.43
C ARG A 167 -7.46 7.39 16.37
N ARG A 168 -8.01 6.96 17.51
CA ARG A 168 -7.31 6.02 18.43
C ARG A 168 -7.09 4.65 17.79
N ILE A 169 -8.06 4.16 17.02
CA ILE A 169 -7.94 2.88 16.29
C ILE A 169 -6.82 2.99 15.24
N VAL A 170 -6.83 4.02 14.41
CA VAL A 170 -5.80 4.28 13.40
C VAL A 170 -4.42 4.39 14.03
N ARG A 171 -4.28 5.19 15.10
CA ARG A 171 -3.02 5.28 15.86
C ARG A 171 -2.56 3.93 16.38
N SER A 172 -3.46 3.11 16.92
CA SER A 172 -3.14 1.77 17.39
C SER A 172 -2.70 0.82 16.27
N ILE A 173 -3.24 0.95 15.05
CA ILE A 173 -2.77 0.17 13.89
C ILE A 173 -1.32 0.56 13.57
N VAL A 174 -1.05 1.86 13.43
CA VAL A 174 0.29 2.39 13.14
C VAL A 174 1.28 1.99 14.22
N ASP A 175 0.93 2.16 15.50
CA ASP A 175 1.79 1.80 16.64
C ASP A 175 2.09 0.30 16.71
N ARG A 176 1.23 -0.57 16.16
CA ARG A 176 1.46 -2.03 16.12
C ARG A 176 2.28 -2.49 14.92
N VAL A 177 2.25 -1.74 13.82
CA VAL A 177 2.91 -2.14 12.56
C VAL A 177 4.25 -1.44 12.37
N MET A 178 4.32 -0.12 12.55
CA MET A 178 5.53 0.67 12.30
C MET A 178 6.78 0.18 13.04
N PRO A 179 6.72 -0.30 14.30
CA PRO A 179 7.89 -0.87 14.97
C PRO A 179 8.50 -2.12 14.31
N LYS A 180 7.82 -2.70 13.32
CA LYS A 180 8.33 -3.84 12.53
C LYS A 180 9.21 -3.38 11.36
N LEU A 181 9.22 -2.09 11.01
CA LEU A 181 10.08 -1.54 9.97
C LEU A 181 11.54 -1.53 10.45
N SER A 182 12.44 -2.14 9.67
CA SER A 182 13.88 -1.96 9.80
C SER A 182 14.26 -0.54 9.40
N LEU A 183 15.19 0.08 10.11
CA LEU A 183 15.68 1.42 9.79
C LEU A 183 17.13 1.37 9.25
N PRO A 184 17.45 2.06 8.15
CA PRO A 184 16.51 2.78 7.28
C PRO A 184 15.57 1.82 6.53
N GLY A 185 14.35 2.28 6.24
CA GLY A 185 13.33 1.46 5.58
C GLY A 185 12.37 2.30 4.74
N LEU A 186 11.58 1.62 3.91
CA LEU A 186 10.61 2.23 3.00
C LEU A 186 9.18 1.98 3.49
N VAL A 187 8.33 3.00 3.43
CA VAL A 187 6.88 2.86 3.59
C VAL A 187 6.19 3.29 2.31
N THR A 188 5.34 2.44 1.74
CA THR A 188 4.44 2.76 0.63
C THR A 188 3.05 3.00 1.19
N THR A 189 2.46 4.17 0.93
CA THR A 189 1.17 4.58 1.54
C THR A 189 0.39 5.54 0.66
N SER A 190 -0.92 5.72 0.90
CA SER A 190 -1.67 6.78 0.21
C SER A 190 -1.30 8.16 0.74
N THR A 191 -1.50 9.19 -0.07
CA THR A 191 -1.16 10.58 0.29
C THR A 191 -1.93 11.04 1.53
N GLU A 192 -3.17 10.58 1.65
CA GLU A 192 -4.11 10.82 2.75
C GLU A 192 -3.64 10.16 4.06
N GLU A 193 -2.83 9.11 3.98
CA GLU A 193 -2.36 8.33 5.13
C GLU A 193 -0.98 8.76 5.65
N VAL A 194 -0.22 9.53 4.86
CA VAL A 194 1.12 10.05 5.20
C VAL A 194 1.16 10.69 6.58
N VAL A 195 0.12 11.45 6.94
CA VAL A 195 0.04 12.18 8.21
C VAL A 195 0.11 11.26 9.43
N TRP A 196 -0.40 10.03 9.32
CA TRP A 196 -0.39 9.06 10.42
C TRP A 196 0.99 8.45 10.63
N ILE A 197 1.70 8.16 9.54
CA ILE A 197 3.08 7.66 9.58
C ILE A 197 4.02 8.78 10.06
N ALA A 198 3.80 10.02 9.60
CA ALA A 198 4.53 11.20 10.04
C ALA A 198 4.34 11.48 11.54
N ASP A 199 3.10 11.42 12.07
CA ASP A 199 2.82 11.54 13.51
C ASP A 199 3.61 10.51 14.32
N TRP A 200 3.64 9.25 13.87
CA TRP A 200 4.44 8.21 14.52
C TRP A 200 5.92 8.54 14.51
N CYS A 201 6.47 8.95 13.36
CA CYS A 201 7.89 9.32 13.24
C CYS A 201 8.24 10.50 14.16
N HIS A 202 7.41 11.55 14.22
CA HIS A 202 7.59 12.68 15.13
C HIS A 202 7.59 12.24 16.61
N ARG A 203 6.61 11.43 17.01
CA ARG A 203 6.52 10.90 18.40
C ARG A 203 7.73 10.04 18.78
N LYS A 204 8.39 9.42 17.81
CA LYS A 204 9.57 8.54 18.01
C LYS A 204 10.90 9.24 17.70
N ASN A 205 10.88 10.52 17.31
CA ASN A 205 12.06 11.27 16.88
C ASN A 205 12.84 10.55 15.76
N ILE A 206 12.13 9.95 14.80
CA ILE A 206 12.71 9.26 13.64
C ILE A 206 12.61 10.19 12.42
N PRO A 207 13.72 10.47 11.72
CA PRO A 207 13.67 11.29 10.50
C PRO A 207 12.92 10.54 9.40
N TYR A 208 12.21 11.27 8.57
CA TYR A 208 11.56 10.72 7.39
C TYR A 208 11.56 11.70 6.23
N LEU A 209 11.41 11.17 5.02
CA LEU A 209 11.26 11.93 3.79
C LEU A 209 10.08 11.37 2.99
N VAL A 210 9.06 12.19 2.76
CA VAL A 210 7.97 11.88 1.82
C VAL A 210 8.46 12.23 0.41
N GLU A 211 8.45 11.27 -0.50
CA GLU A 211 8.76 11.52 -1.89
C GLU A 211 7.65 12.31 -2.58
N ARG A 212 8.03 13.18 -3.53
CA ARG A 212 7.09 14.05 -4.24
C ARG A 212 6.27 13.33 -5.31
N GLU A 213 6.81 12.24 -5.84
CA GLU A 213 6.17 11.50 -6.92
C GLU A 213 5.00 10.69 -6.35
N GLN A 214 3.86 10.78 -7.01
CA GLN A 214 2.63 10.09 -6.64
C GLN A 214 2.14 9.23 -7.79
N PHE A 215 1.49 8.12 -7.45
CA PHE A 215 1.03 7.12 -8.40
C PHE A 215 -0.46 6.84 -8.18
N PRO A 216 -1.30 7.01 -9.21
CA PRO A 216 -2.74 6.77 -9.05
C PRO A 216 -3.01 5.27 -8.85
N THR A 217 -4.00 4.96 -8.02
CA THR A 217 -4.58 3.62 -7.89
C THR A 217 -5.87 3.51 -8.70
N ALA A 218 -6.32 2.29 -8.97
CA ALA A 218 -7.45 2.06 -9.85
C ALA A 218 -8.79 1.92 -9.12
N LEU A 219 -8.80 1.43 -7.88
CA LEU A 219 -10.02 1.15 -7.14
C LEU A 219 -10.69 2.45 -6.69
N VAL A 220 -10.05 3.15 -5.75
CA VAL A 220 -10.55 4.40 -5.17
C VAL A 220 -9.94 5.65 -5.80
N GLY A 221 -8.77 5.53 -6.43
CA GLY A 221 -8.10 6.66 -7.08
C GLY A 221 -7.07 7.37 -6.19
N ASP A 222 -6.99 6.99 -4.91
CA ASP A 222 -6.02 7.49 -3.93
C ASP A 222 -4.59 7.44 -4.51
N PRO A 223 -3.87 8.57 -4.54
CA PRO A 223 -2.49 8.62 -4.99
C PRO A 223 -1.58 7.96 -3.95
N VAL A 224 -0.84 6.95 -4.37
CA VAL A 224 0.20 6.28 -3.58
C VAL A 224 1.51 7.03 -3.69
N CYS A 225 2.22 7.15 -2.57
CA CYS A 225 3.56 7.71 -2.49
C CYS A 225 4.49 6.83 -1.66
N PHE A 226 5.77 7.18 -1.66
CA PHE A 226 6.81 6.49 -0.91
C PHE A 226 7.40 7.39 0.17
N MET A 227 7.63 6.83 1.36
CA MET A 227 8.28 7.51 2.48
C MET A 227 9.56 6.74 2.88
N LYS A 228 10.69 7.43 2.88
CA LYS A 228 11.94 6.90 3.45
C LYS A 228 11.97 7.21 4.94
N ILE A 229 12.11 6.20 5.78
CA ILE A 229 12.08 6.33 7.25
C ILE A 229 13.46 5.96 7.80
N GLY A 230 13.97 6.74 8.75
CA GLY A 230 15.26 6.52 9.41
C GLY A 230 16.49 6.88 8.56
N ALA A 231 16.32 7.24 7.29
CA ALA A 231 17.40 7.77 6.47
C ALA A 231 17.61 9.26 6.81
N VAL A 232 18.83 9.63 7.23
CA VAL A 232 19.20 11.04 7.33
C VAL A 232 19.23 11.60 5.91
N ALA A 233 18.45 12.65 5.64
CA ALA A 233 18.55 13.36 4.38
C ALA A 233 20.02 13.73 4.16
N ALA A 234 20.67 13.09 3.17
CA ALA A 234 21.99 13.49 2.75
C ALA A 234 21.88 14.99 2.43
N ARG A 235 22.54 15.83 3.25
CA ARG A 235 22.56 17.28 3.09
C ARG A 235 22.82 17.55 1.62
N THR A 236 21.84 18.15 0.93
CA THR A 236 22.02 18.70 -0.41
C THR A 236 23.10 19.77 -0.33
N ARG A 237 24.36 19.37 -0.53
CA ARG A 237 25.45 20.30 -0.85
C ARG A 237 25.06 20.97 -2.17
N LYS A 238 24.43 22.14 -2.09
CA LYS A 238 24.46 23.09 -3.21
C LYS A 238 25.94 23.44 -3.45
N PRO A 239 26.48 23.29 -4.67
CA PRO A 239 27.71 23.97 -5.00
C PRO A 239 27.44 25.47 -4.90
N GLN A 240 28.15 26.14 -4.00
CA GLN A 240 28.27 27.59 -4.02
C GLN A 240 28.78 27.96 -5.42
N ARG A 241 27.94 28.63 -6.21
CA ARG A 241 28.39 29.28 -7.44
C ARG A 241 29.45 30.29 -7.03
N ALA A 242 30.68 30.05 -7.48
CA ALA A 242 31.72 31.07 -7.50
C ALA A 242 31.18 32.27 -8.29
N ARG A 243 31.13 33.43 -7.64
CA ARG A 243 31.01 34.71 -8.34
C ARG A 243 32.40 35.05 -8.86
N SER A 244 32.51 35.16 -10.17
CA SER A 244 33.55 35.91 -10.89
C SER A 244 32.81 36.71 -11.96
#